data_AF-A0A6S6W5Y1-F1
#
_entry.id   AF-A0A6S6W5Y1-F1
#
_cell.length_a   1.000
_cell.length_b   1.000
_cell.length_c   1.000
_cell.angle_alpha   90.00
_cell.angle_beta   90.00
_cell.angle_gamma   90.00
#
_symmetry.space_group_name_H-M   'P 1'
#
loop_
_entity.id
_entity.type
_entity.pdbx_description
1 polymer ?
#
loop_
_entity_poly.entity_id
_entity_poly.type
_entity_poly.pdbx_seq_one_letter_code
_entity_poly.pdbx_strand_id
1 'polypeptide(L)'
;MQFTTTAILFALSALAAAAPQPQNAGRPVPAGGCCAPNASLKQDVCNVNGQTGRCVPDSVNNCGSALTCIEDSRLTCDPNTLERGRPLCRRTPGA
;
A
#
# COMPACT_ATOMS: atom_id res chain seq x y z
N MET A 1 -27.44 31.67 -48.62
CA MET A 1 -27.73 30.52 -47.73
C MET A 1 -26.85 30.65 -46.51
N GLN A 2 -27.44 30.93 -45.36
CA GLN A 2 -26.78 30.90 -44.05
C GLN A 2 -26.56 29.44 -43.66
N PHE A 3 -25.32 29.07 -43.31
CA PHE A 3 -25.06 27.83 -42.59
C PHE A 3 -24.13 28.13 -41.41
N THR A 4 -24.79 28.55 -40.33
CA THR A 4 -24.52 28.18 -38.93
C THR A 4 -23.07 27.89 -38.53
N THR A 5 -22.44 28.94 -38.00
CA THR A 5 -21.50 28.88 -36.86
C THR A 5 -22.11 28.11 -35.68
N THR A 6 -21.25 27.50 -34.85
CA THR A 6 -21.45 26.93 -33.49
C THR A 6 -21.73 25.42 -33.35
N ALA A 7 -20.68 24.60 -33.22
CA ALA A 7 -20.71 23.35 -32.43
C ALA A 7 -19.33 22.65 -32.33
N ILE A 8 -18.28 23.32 -31.85
CA ILE A 8 -17.05 22.62 -31.40
C ILE A 8 -16.54 23.27 -30.12
N LEU A 9 -17.37 23.28 -29.09
CA LEU A 9 -16.98 23.55 -27.71
C LEU A 9 -17.63 22.44 -26.88
N PHE A 10 -16.93 21.93 -25.85
CA PHE A 10 -17.30 20.81 -24.95
C PHE A 10 -16.65 19.45 -25.22
N ALA A 11 -15.31 19.40 -25.31
CA ALA A 11 -14.60 18.14 -25.12
C ALA A 11 -13.31 18.28 -24.31
N LEU A 12 -13.29 19.00 -23.18
CA LEU A 12 -12.08 19.07 -22.35
C LEU A 12 -12.42 19.34 -20.87
N SER A 13 -12.97 18.37 -20.17
CA SER A 13 -13.08 18.47 -18.70
C SER A 13 -13.27 17.11 -18.02
N ALA A 14 -12.18 16.35 -17.90
CA ALA A 14 -12.02 15.38 -16.81
C ALA A 14 -10.54 14.93 -16.66
N LEU A 15 -9.63 15.85 -16.34
CA LEU A 15 -8.41 15.45 -15.64
C LEU A 15 -8.75 15.40 -14.14
N ALA A 16 -9.37 14.31 -13.72
CA ALA A 16 -9.45 14.00 -12.30
C ALA A 16 -8.01 13.79 -11.82
N ALA A 17 -7.50 14.74 -11.03
CA ALA A 17 -6.19 14.65 -10.42
C ALA A 17 -6.13 13.38 -9.55
N ALA A 18 -5.42 12.36 -10.03
CA ALA A 18 -5.02 11.23 -9.21
C ALA A 18 -3.96 11.73 -8.23
N ALA A 19 -4.40 12.37 -7.14
CA ALA A 19 -3.50 12.79 -6.08
C ALA A 19 -2.87 11.53 -5.46
N PRO A 20 -1.54 11.47 -5.28
CA PRO A 20 -0.91 10.34 -4.62
C PRO A 20 -1.48 10.22 -3.21
N GLN A 21 -2.10 9.08 -2.89
CA GLN A 21 -2.55 8.83 -1.53
C GLN A 21 -1.32 8.72 -0.61
N PRO A 22 -1.35 9.37 0.58
CA PRO A 22 -0.26 9.25 1.53
C PRO A 22 -0.07 7.78 1.90
N GLN A 23 1.19 7.33 1.88
CA GLN A 23 1.56 5.97 2.28
C GLN A 23 1.00 5.67 3.68
N ASN A 24 0.54 4.44 3.88
CA ASN A 24 -0.09 3.98 5.14
C ASN A 24 -1.19 4.93 5.65
N ALA A 25 -1.91 5.63 4.76
CA ALA A 25 -2.89 6.65 5.12
C ALA A 25 -2.33 7.71 6.10
N GLY A 26 -1.06 8.12 5.91
CA GLY A 26 -0.37 9.11 6.73
C GLY A 26 0.31 8.55 7.98
N ARG A 27 0.22 7.25 8.24
CA ARG A 27 0.99 6.59 9.32
C ARG A 27 2.48 6.46 8.95
N PRO A 28 3.37 6.30 9.94
CA PRO A 28 4.79 6.06 9.67
C PRO A 28 5.03 4.86 8.75
N VAL A 29 6.08 4.96 7.92
CA VAL A 29 6.65 3.84 7.17
C VAL A 29 7.87 3.36 7.97
N PRO A 30 7.74 2.30 8.79
CA PRO A 30 8.83 1.86 9.65
C PRO A 30 9.98 1.27 8.83
N ALA A 31 11.20 1.44 9.34
CA ALA A 31 12.41 0.86 8.78
C ALA A 31 13.02 -0.14 9.76
N GLY A 32 13.38 -1.34 9.29
CA GLY A 32 13.94 -2.42 10.09
C GLY A 32 13.04 -3.67 10.15
N GLY A 33 13.42 -4.65 10.96
CA GLY A 33 12.71 -5.94 11.03
C GLY A 33 11.34 -5.89 11.72
N CYS A 34 11.04 -4.83 12.46
CA CYS A 34 9.80 -4.67 13.22
C CYS A 34 9.06 -3.40 12.80
N CYS A 35 7.75 -3.50 12.71
CA CYS A 35 6.90 -2.34 12.46
C CYS A 35 6.69 -1.50 13.73
N ALA A 36 6.26 -0.24 13.55
CA ALA A 36 6.09 0.67 14.67
C ALA A 36 4.95 0.18 15.59
N PRO A 37 5.25 -0.21 16.85
CA PRO A 37 4.24 -0.73 17.76
C PRO A 37 3.17 0.34 18.02
N ASN A 38 1.90 -0.08 18.06
CA ASN A 38 0.72 0.78 18.26
C ASN A 38 0.46 1.84 17.17
N ALA A 39 1.35 1.97 16.18
CA ALA A 39 1.20 2.91 15.09
C ALA A 39 0.95 2.20 13.75
N SER A 40 1.73 1.16 13.43
CA SER A 40 1.57 0.41 12.18
C SER A 40 0.37 -0.55 12.26
N LEU A 41 -0.39 -0.60 11.17
CA LEU A 41 -1.48 -1.55 10.97
C LEU A 41 -1.02 -2.70 10.07
N LYS A 42 -1.80 -3.79 10.07
CA LYS A 42 -1.56 -4.89 9.13
C LYS A 42 -1.63 -4.38 7.70
N GLN A 43 -0.74 -4.92 6.86
CA GLN A 43 -0.54 -4.56 5.45
C GLN A 43 0.03 -3.15 5.22
N ASP A 44 0.42 -2.41 6.27
CA ASP A 44 1.16 -1.17 6.09
C ASP A 44 2.49 -1.43 5.39
N VAL A 45 2.89 -0.51 4.53
CA VAL A 45 4.20 -0.49 3.88
C VAL A 45 5.26 -0.25 4.94
N CYS A 46 6.33 -1.02 4.86
CA CYS A 46 7.54 -0.85 5.66
C CYS A 46 8.77 -1.05 4.77
N ASN A 47 9.94 -0.69 5.28
CA ASN A 47 11.22 -0.91 4.60
C ASN A 47 12.11 -1.81 5.46
N VAL A 48 12.67 -2.87 4.88
CA VAL A 48 13.57 -3.80 5.57
C VAL A 48 14.67 -4.21 4.61
N ASN A 49 15.93 -4.22 5.06
CA ASN A 49 17.12 -4.51 4.24
C ASN A 49 17.22 -3.68 2.94
N GLY A 50 16.69 -2.45 2.92
CA GLY A 50 16.66 -1.59 1.73
C GLY A 50 15.58 -1.97 0.70
N GLN A 51 14.73 -2.95 1.01
CA GLN A 51 13.59 -3.35 0.20
C GLN A 51 12.28 -2.87 0.80
N THR A 52 11.26 -2.73 -0.05
CA THR A 52 9.88 -2.51 0.40
C THR A 52 9.28 -3.83 0.90
N GLY A 53 8.42 -3.72 1.90
CA GLY A 53 7.74 -4.84 2.52
C GLY A 53 6.35 -4.52 3.06
N ARG A 54 5.82 -5.43 3.87
CA ARG A 54 4.55 -5.26 4.59
C ARG A 54 4.70 -5.60 6.07
N CYS A 55 3.97 -4.85 6.88
CA CYS A 55 3.70 -5.18 8.27
C CYS A 55 2.69 -6.32 8.36
N VAL A 56 3.16 -7.51 8.69
CA VAL A 56 2.32 -8.71 8.81
C VAL A 56 2.48 -9.34 10.19
N PRO A 57 1.45 -10.04 10.70
CA PRO A 57 1.56 -10.81 11.93
C PRO A 57 2.44 -12.04 11.67
N ASP A 58 3.69 -11.99 12.13
CA ASP A 58 4.69 -13.07 12.05
C ASP A 58 5.68 -12.92 13.22
N SER A 59 6.37 -14.00 13.59
CA SER A 59 7.32 -14.03 14.72
C SER A 59 8.80 -14.10 14.31
N VAL A 60 9.13 -14.13 13.01
CA VAL A 60 10.51 -14.37 12.50
C VAL A 60 11.55 -13.39 13.05
N ASN A 61 11.20 -12.12 13.28
CA ASN A 61 12.11 -11.10 13.79
C ASN A 61 11.99 -10.84 15.31
N ASN A 62 11.24 -11.68 16.05
CA ASN A 62 11.05 -11.55 17.50
C ASN A 62 10.54 -10.18 17.96
N CYS A 63 9.64 -9.56 17.19
CA CYS A 63 9.09 -8.23 17.46
C CYS A 63 8.11 -8.14 18.64
N GLY A 64 8.02 -9.19 19.46
CA GLY A 64 7.08 -9.30 20.58
C GLY A 64 5.63 -9.16 20.12
N SER A 65 4.91 -8.17 20.64
CA SER A 65 3.52 -7.88 20.28
C SER A 65 3.36 -7.00 19.03
N ALA A 66 4.47 -6.50 18.45
CA ALA A 66 4.42 -5.69 17.25
C ALA A 66 4.31 -6.56 15.98
N LEU A 67 3.88 -5.95 14.88
CA LEU A 67 3.90 -6.59 13.56
C LEU A 67 5.35 -6.70 13.06
N THR A 68 5.63 -7.74 12.29
CA THR A 68 6.93 -7.95 11.66
C THR A 68 6.94 -7.32 10.27
N CYS A 69 8.00 -6.59 9.95
CA CYS A 69 8.21 -6.07 8.60
C CYS A 69 8.92 -7.13 7.76
N ILE A 70 8.27 -7.56 6.68
CA ILE A 70 8.76 -8.62 5.80
C ILE A 70 8.81 -8.11 4.38
N GLU A 71 9.90 -8.37 3.68
CA GLU A 71 10.17 -7.98 2.29
C GLU A 71 9.05 -8.52 1.37
N ASP A 72 8.62 -7.71 0.39
CA ASP A 72 7.56 -8.13 -0.55
C ASP A 72 7.94 -9.44 -1.30
N SER A 73 9.24 -9.71 -1.50
CA SER A 73 9.77 -10.95 -2.09
C SER A 73 9.56 -12.22 -1.25
N ARG A 74 9.25 -12.07 0.04
CA ARG A 74 9.00 -13.15 1.01
C ARG A 74 7.52 -13.24 1.38
N LEU A 75 6.66 -12.48 0.70
CA LEU A 75 5.22 -12.43 0.95
C LEU A 75 4.43 -13.11 -0.18
N THR A 76 3.36 -13.81 0.19
CA THR A 76 2.29 -14.23 -0.71
C THR A 76 1.07 -13.37 -0.41
N CYS A 77 0.57 -12.65 -1.42
CA CYS A 77 -0.56 -11.75 -1.29
C CYS A 77 -1.78 -12.29 -2.03
N ASP A 78 -2.94 -12.28 -1.36
CA ASP A 78 -4.23 -12.54 -1.99
C ASP A 78 -4.84 -11.20 -2.45
N PRO A 79 -4.93 -10.93 -3.76
CA PRO A 79 -5.52 -9.69 -4.27
C PRO A 79 -7.04 -9.62 -4.07
N ASN A 80 -7.72 -10.74 -3.82
CA ASN A 80 -9.17 -10.79 -3.65
C ASN A 80 -9.60 -10.53 -2.20
N THR A 81 -8.69 -10.67 -1.25
CA THR A 81 -8.94 -10.40 0.17
C THR A 81 -8.24 -9.12 0.57
N LEU A 82 -9.00 -8.09 0.91
CA LEU A 82 -8.45 -6.83 1.39
C LEU A 82 -8.44 -6.78 2.93
N GLU A 83 -7.29 -6.46 3.50
CA GLU A 83 -7.12 -6.14 4.92
C GLU A 83 -6.69 -4.68 5.05
N ARG A 84 -7.50 -3.86 5.74
CA ARG A 84 -7.28 -2.41 5.90
C ARG A 84 -7.09 -1.64 4.58
N GLY A 85 -7.78 -2.08 3.52
CA GLY A 85 -7.76 -1.44 2.20
C GLY A 85 -6.59 -1.87 1.29
N ARG A 86 -5.86 -2.91 1.66
CA ARG A 86 -4.73 -3.46 0.88
C ARG A 86 -4.86 -4.98 0.73
N PRO A 87 -4.34 -5.59 -0.34
CA PRO A 87 -4.28 -7.05 -0.46
C PRO A 87 -3.70 -7.69 0.79
N LEU A 88 -4.32 -8.78 1.24
CA LEU A 88 -3.89 -9.54 2.39
C LEU A 88 -2.59 -10.28 2.02
N CYS A 89 -1.46 -9.79 2.53
CA CYS A 89 -0.18 -10.46 2.43
C CYS A 89 0.14 -11.24 3.70
N ARG A 90 0.76 -12.41 3.52
CA ARG A 90 1.29 -13.28 4.58
C ARG A 90 2.69 -13.74 4.19
N ARG A 91 3.54 -14.05 5.17
CA ARG A 91 4.84 -14.66 4.87
C ARG A 91 4.63 -15.96 4.11
N THR A 92 5.37 -16.12 3.02
CA THR A 92 5.41 -17.35 2.25
C THR A 92 5.92 -18.49 3.14
N PRO A 93 5.24 -19.64 3.22
CA PRO A 93 5.72 -20.77 4.01
C PRO A 93 7.13 -21.20 3.59
N GLY A 94 8.05 -21.36 4.55
CA GLY A 94 9.44 -21.74 4.28
C GLY A 94 10.35 -20.60 3.79
N ALA A 95 9.87 -19.36 3.82
CA ALA A 95 10.63 -18.17 3.47
C ALA A 95 11.49 -17.62 4.61
#